data_AF-A0A2G1W5K5-F1
#
_entry.id   AF-A0A2G1W5K5-F1
#
_cell.length_a   1.000
_cell.length_b   1.000
_cell.length_c   1.000
_cell.angle_alpha   90.00
_cell.angle_beta   90.00
_cell.angle_gamma   90.00
#
_symmetry.space_group_name_H-M   'P 1'
#
loop_
_entity.id
_entity.type
_entity.pdbx_description
1 polymer ?
#
loop_
_entity_poly.entity_id
_entity_poly.type
_entity_poly.pdbx_seq_one_letter_code
_entity_poly.pdbx_strand_id
1 'polypeptide(L)'
;MANQPEPLHERTTNSDIATRFGLRLATVDSVASKLGIQPNGVIGSSFTYAHADAERIQSHIKQTIWLQSQADTFQFNPSNFQ
;
A
#
# COMPACT_ATOMS: atom_id res chain seq x y z
N MET A 1 -30.56 -18.99 -17.31
CA MET A 1 -30.06 -17.64 -16.97
C MET A 1 -28.77 -17.86 -16.20
N ALA A 2 -27.62 -17.47 -16.76
CA ALA A 2 -26.33 -17.68 -16.13
C ALA A 2 -26.23 -16.78 -14.90
N ASN A 3 -26.04 -17.39 -13.72
CA ASN A 3 -25.60 -16.68 -12.52
C ASN A 3 -24.26 -16.03 -12.87
N GLN A 4 -24.25 -14.72 -13.13
CA GLN A 4 -22.98 -14.00 -13.13
C GLN A 4 -22.41 -14.14 -11.73
N PRO A 5 -21.19 -14.69 -11.55
CA PRO A 5 -20.56 -14.62 -10.24
C PRO A 5 -20.45 -13.14 -9.90
N GLU A 6 -21.08 -12.72 -8.81
CA GLU A 6 -20.82 -11.42 -8.22
C GLU A 6 -19.30 -11.21 -8.21
N PRO A 7 -18.77 -10.05 -8.63
CA PRO A 7 -17.35 -9.83 -8.61
C PRO A 7 -16.90 -10.12 -7.18
N LEU A 8 -16.08 -11.16 -7.00
CA LEU A 8 -15.39 -11.42 -5.75
C LEU A 8 -14.74 -10.09 -5.39
N HIS A 9 -15.34 -9.33 -4.44
CA HIS A 9 -14.79 -8.05 -4.00
C HIS A 9 -13.34 -8.37 -3.66
N GLU A 10 -12.39 -7.90 -4.49
CA GLU A 10 -10.99 -8.31 -4.42
C GLU A 10 -10.48 -8.00 -3.02
N ARG A 11 -10.48 -9.02 -2.15
CA ARG A 11 -9.97 -8.92 -0.79
C ARG A 11 -8.48 -8.77 -0.94
N THR A 12 -8.00 -7.54 -0.82
CA THR A 12 -6.57 -7.25 -0.85
C THR A 12 -6.03 -7.43 0.55
N THR A 13 -4.99 -8.26 0.69
CA THR A 13 -4.33 -8.43 1.98
C THR A 13 -3.15 -7.46 2.15
N ASN A 14 -2.73 -7.23 3.39
CA ASN A 14 -1.46 -6.54 3.66
C ASN A 14 -0.26 -7.22 2.98
N SER A 15 -0.27 -8.56 2.84
CA SER A 15 0.75 -9.34 2.11
C SER A 15 0.78 -9.01 0.61
N ASP A 16 -0.38 -8.87 -0.03
CA ASP A 16 -0.47 -8.49 -1.44
C ASP A 16 0.13 -7.08 -1.65
N ILE A 17 -0.24 -6.14 -0.79
CA ILE A 17 0.27 -4.76 -0.83
C ILE A 17 1.78 -4.75 -0.58
N ALA A 18 2.25 -5.45 0.45
CA ALA A 18 3.67 -5.53 0.80
C ALA A 18 4.49 -6.07 -0.38
N THR A 19 4.03 -7.15 -1.01
CA THR A 19 4.67 -7.74 -2.18
C THR A 19 4.69 -6.78 -3.37
N ARG A 20 3.57 -6.08 -3.64
CA ARG A 20 3.44 -5.14 -4.77
C ARG A 20 4.42 -3.97 -4.69
N PHE A 21 4.70 -3.47 -3.48
CA PHE A 21 5.59 -2.34 -3.27
C PHE A 21 7.00 -2.74 -2.78
N GLY A 22 7.28 -4.04 -2.64
CA GLY A 22 8.55 -4.51 -2.08
C GLY A 22 8.78 -4.06 -0.63
N LEU A 23 7.70 -3.91 0.14
CA LEU A 23 7.72 -3.44 1.53
C LEU A 23 7.59 -4.60 2.52
N ARG A 24 7.90 -4.34 3.79
CA ARG A 24 7.62 -5.28 4.88
C ARG A 24 6.14 -5.21 5.25
N LEU A 25 5.58 -6.35 5.67
CA LEU A 25 4.21 -6.43 6.21
C LEU A 25 3.94 -5.40 7.30
N ALA A 26 4.85 -5.28 8.27
CA ALA A 26 4.75 -4.29 9.35
C ALA A 26 4.68 -2.84 8.86
N THR A 27 5.26 -2.52 7.70
CA THR A 27 5.14 -1.18 7.08
C THR A 27 3.72 -0.94 6.60
N VAL A 28 3.11 -1.93 5.95
CA VAL A 28 1.71 -1.86 5.48
C VAL A 28 0.76 -1.74 6.67
N ASP A 29 0.97 -2.53 7.73
CA ASP A 29 0.17 -2.47 8.96
C ASP A 29 0.31 -1.11 9.66
N SER A 30 1.53 -0.56 9.71
CA SER A 30 1.76 0.78 10.26
C SER A 30 1.05 1.87 9.45
N VAL A 31 1.07 1.78 8.12
CA VAL A 31 0.34 2.72 7.25
C VAL A 31 -1.18 2.59 7.47
N ALA A 32 -1.70 1.37 7.51
CA ALA A 32 -3.12 1.14 7.80
C ALA A 32 -3.52 1.76 9.15
N SER A 33 -2.70 1.56 10.19
CA SER A 33 -2.91 2.16 11.51
C SER A 33 -2.86 3.69 11.49
N LYS A 34 -1.89 4.30 10.78
CA LYS A 34 -1.80 5.77 10.61
C LYS A 34 -3.01 6.35 9.88
N LEU A 35 -3.58 5.60 8.95
CA LEU A 35 -4.79 6.00 8.21
C LEU A 35 -6.08 5.72 8.99
N GLY A 36 -6.00 5.10 10.18
CA GLY A 36 -7.17 4.69 10.96
C GLY A 36 -7.99 3.56 10.31
N ILE A 37 -7.37 2.82 9.39
CA ILE A 37 -8.02 1.72 8.66
C ILE A 37 -7.93 0.45 9.50
N GLN A 38 -9.08 -0.13 9.79
CA GLN A 38 -9.18 -1.40 10.49
C GLN A 38 -9.26 -2.56 9.48
N PRO A 39 -8.56 -3.67 9.74
CA PRO A 39 -8.72 -4.86 8.92
C PRO A 39 -10.14 -5.42 9.05
N ASN A 40 -10.71 -5.86 7.93
CA ASN A 40 -12.06 -6.46 7.90
C ASN A 40 -12.06 -7.98 8.08
N GLY A 41 -10.87 -8.58 8.20
CA GLY A 41 -10.68 -10.01 8.37
C GLY A 41 -9.20 -10.38 8.39
N VAL A 42 -8.95 -11.68 8.58
CA VAL A 42 -7.62 -12.28 8.58
C VAL A 42 -7.66 -13.53 7.72
N ILE A 43 -6.70 -13.67 6.81
CA ILE A 43 -6.48 -14.88 6.01
C ILE A 43 -5.06 -15.37 6.29
N GLY A 44 -4.95 -16.51 6.99
CA GLY A 44 -3.67 -17.02 7.47
C GLY A 44 -3.02 -16.04 8.43
N SER A 45 -1.84 -15.53 8.07
CA SER A 45 -1.11 -14.50 8.83
C SER A 45 -1.26 -13.08 8.27
N SER A 46 -2.18 -12.88 7.32
CA SER A 46 -2.36 -11.62 6.61
C SER A 46 -3.70 -10.97 6.96
N PHE A 47 -3.70 -9.66 7.14
CA PHE A 47 -4.93 -8.88 7.31
C PHE A 47 -5.58 -8.61 5.97
N THR A 48 -6.89 -8.76 5.87
CA THR A 48 -7.68 -8.30 4.72
C THR A 48 -8.24 -6.91 4.97
N TYR A 49 -8.33 -6.13 3.90
CA TYR A 49 -8.99 -4.83 3.91
C TYR A 49 -10.13 -4.80 2.91
N ALA A 50 -11.08 -3.88 3.10
CA ALA A 50 -12.04 -3.56 2.06
C ALA A 50 -11.30 -2.92 0.88
N HIS A 51 -11.84 -3.05 -0.34
CA HIS A 51 -11.18 -2.56 -1.55
C HIS A 51 -10.79 -1.07 -1.44
N ALA A 52 -11.72 -0.21 -1.03
CA ALA A 52 -11.49 1.22 -0.86
C ALA A 52 -10.40 1.53 0.19
N ASP A 53 -10.33 0.75 1.26
CA ASP A 53 -9.31 0.90 2.30
C ASP A 53 -7.94 0.45 1.81
N ALA A 54 -7.88 -0.68 1.11
CA ALA A 54 -6.67 -1.15 0.45
C ALA A 54 -6.15 -0.12 -0.55
N GLU A 55 -7.02 0.48 -1.37
CA GLU A 55 -6.63 1.55 -2.30
C GLU A 55 -6.06 2.79 -1.61
N ARG A 56 -6.64 3.17 -0.45
CA ARG A 56 -6.12 4.27 0.37
C ARG A 56 -4.73 3.97 0.92
N ILE A 57 -4.51 2.77 1.45
CA ILE A 57 -3.20 2.31 1.93
C ILE A 57 -2.18 2.36 0.79
N GLN A 58 -2.54 1.81 -0.38
CA GLN A 58 -1.66 1.77 -1.55
C GLN A 58 -1.35 3.17 -2.09
N SER A 59 -2.34 4.06 -2.12
CA SER A 59 -2.14 5.46 -2.54
C SER A 59 -1.21 6.22 -1.60
N HIS A 60 -1.36 6.02 -0.28
CA HIS A 60 -0.46 6.62 0.70
C HIS A 60 0.97 6.11 0.53
N ILE A 61 1.16 4.79 0.35
CA ILE A 61 2.49 4.19 0.10
C ILE A 61 3.12 4.76 -1.18
N LYS A 62 2.37 4.84 -2.29
CA LYS A 62 2.84 5.43 -3.54
C LYS A 62 3.29 6.88 -3.34
N GLN A 63 2.50 7.68 -2.62
CA GLN A 63 2.83 9.06 -2.33
C GLN A 63 4.11 9.17 -1.49
N THR A 64 4.28 8.33 -0.47
CA THR A 64 5.50 8.30 0.35
C THR A 64 6.74 7.97 -0.49
N ILE A 65 6.68 6.94 -1.34
CA ILE A 65 7.79 6.55 -2.22
C ILE A 65 8.13 7.67 -3.21
N TRP A 66 7.11 8.32 -3.79
CA TRP A 66 7.31 9.42 -4.73
C TRP A 66 7.95 10.65 -4.07
N LEU A 67 7.54 10.99 -2.83
CA LEU A 67 8.15 12.08 -2.06
C LEU A 67 9.60 11.76 -1.69
N GLN A 68 9.87 10.51 -1.29
CA GLN A 68 11.24 10.05 -0.99
C GLN A 68 12.13 10.16 -2.24
N SER A 69 11.66 9.66 -3.39
CA SER A 69 12.41 9.73 -4.65
C SER A 69 12.74 11.16 -5.09
N GLN A 70 11.85 12.14 -4.82
CA GLN A 70 12.17 13.54 -5.07
C GLN A 70 13.22 14.08 -4.11
N ALA A 71 13.13 13.75 -2.82
CA ALA A 71 14.14 14.18 -1.85
C ALA A 71 15.55 13.67 -2.22
N ASP A 72 15.65 12.41 -2.66
CA ASP A 72 16.89 11.85 -3.19
C ASP A 72 17.38 12.59 -4.46
N THR A 73 16.46 13.04 -5.30
CA THR A 73 16.79 13.83 -6.51
C THR A 73 17.27 15.24 -6.16
N PHE A 74 16.71 15.89 -5.13
CA PHE A 74 17.14 17.21 -4.65
C PHE A 74 18.43 17.16 -3.81
N GLN A 75 18.78 16.01 -3.22
CA GLN A 75 20.06 15.82 -2.52
C GLN A 75 21.25 15.58 -3.47
N PHE A 76 21.03 15.36 -4.77
CA PHE A 76 22.09 15.40 -5.78
C PHE A 76 22.48 16.86 -6.09
N ASN A 77 23.20 17.51 -5.17
CA ASN A 77 24.05 18.66 -5.54
C ASN A 77 25.28 18.76 -4.65
N PRO A 78 26.46 18.33 -5.16
CA PRO A 78 27.71 18.82 -4.61
C PRO A 78 28.65 19.57 -5.58
N SER A 79 28.43 19.68 -6.89
CA SER A 79 29.49 20.27 -7.77
C SER A 79 29.09 20.90 -9.13
N ASN A 80 27.83 21.13 -9.47
CA ASN A 80 27.47 21.59 -10.83
C ASN A 80 27.58 23.10 -11.12
N PHE A 81 28.26 23.88 -10.28
CA PHE A 81 28.55 25.30 -10.57
C PHE A 81 29.92 25.77 -10.05
N GLN A 82 30.98 24.99 -10.27
CA GLN A 82 32.35 25.54 -10.25
C GLN A 82 32.76 26.02 -11.64
#